data_AF-A0AAD6NE87-F1
#
_entry.id   AF-A0AAD6NE87-F1
#
_cell.length_a   1.000
_cell.length_b   1.000
_cell.length_c   1.000
_cell.angle_alpha   90.00
_cell.angle_beta   90.00
_cell.angle_gamma   90.00
#
_symmetry.space_group_name_H-M   'P 1'
#
loop_
_entity.id
_entity.type
_entity.pdbx_description
1 polymer ?
#
loop_
_entity_poly.entity_id
_entity_poly.type
_entity_poly.pdbx_seq_one_letter_code
_entity_poly.pdbx_strand_id
1 'polypeptide(L)'
;MALNKLAIASVSLSLYAGHLLDEKIRTAAQHGYSGIEIVYSDLETYSKSQNIPIHTAAQKINQICNKNNITALSLAPFENFEGANSPWKRDSNSQSTGSKSPGSSKHRTSKSPRSSQTTAAVTQQ
;
A
#
# COMPACT_ATOMS: atom_id res chain seq x y z
N MET A 1 -25.08 32.42 -1.60
CA MET A 1 -24.35 31.53 -0.68
C MET A 1 -23.37 30.72 -1.52
N ALA A 2 -22.08 30.72 -1.20
CA ALA A 2 -21.12 29.87 -1.90
C ALA A 2 -21.36 28.40 -1.50
N LEU A 3 -21.48 27.52 -2.49
CA LEU A 3 -21.66 26.09 -2.25
C LEU A 3 -20.33 25.50 -1.76
N ASN A 4 -20.33 24.91 -0.57
CA ASN A 4 -19.14 24.22 -0.05
C ASN A 4 -18.91 22.94 -0.85
N LYS A 5 -17.68 22.76 -1.34
CA LYS A 5 -17.24 21.55 -2.02
C LYS A 5 -16.89 20.48 -0.99
N LEU A 6 -17.73 19.46 -0.87
CA LEU A 6 -17.50 18.35 0.05
C LEU A 6 -16.53 17.33 -0.55
N ALA A 7 -15.73 16.71 0.32
CA ALA A 7 -14.84 15.60 0.00
C ALA A 7 -14.96 14.49 1.03
N ILE A 8 -14.57 13.27 0.65
CA ILE A 8 -14.61 12.08 1.51
C ILE A 8 -13.38 11.20 1.26
N ALA A 9 -12.88 10.55 2.31
CA ALA A 9 -11.81 9.56 2.16
C ALA A 9 -12.38 8.22 1.71
N SER A 10 -11.65 7.49 0.86
CA SER A 10 -12.11 6.20 0.32
C SER A 10 -12.36 5.16 1.42
N VAL A 11 -11.60 5.21 2.52
CA VAL A 11 -11.78 4.37 3.72
C VAL A 11 -13.06 4.68 4.52
N SER A 12 -13.60 5.91 4.42
CA SER A 12 -14.84 6.30 5.09
C SER A 12 -16.08 5.73 4.40
N LEU A 13 -15.97 5.30 3.14
CA LEU A 13 -17.06 4.69 2.38
C LEU A 13 -17.20 3.19 2.68
N SER A 14 -16.08 2.51 2.95
CA SER A 14 -16.02 1.11 3.35
C SER A 14 -14.58 0.68 3.65
N LEU A 15 -14.39 -0.19 4.64
CA LEU A 15 -13.13 -0.92 4.89
C LEU A 15 -13.13 -2.35 4.31
N TYR A 16 -14.24 -2.79 3.71
CA TYR A 16 -14.35 -4.11 3.12
C TYR A 16 -13.68 -4.16 1.75
N ALA A 17 -12.70 -5.07 1.58
CA ALA A 17 -11.90 -5.20 0.36
C ALA A 17 -12.70 -5.54 -0.91
N GLY A 18 -13.93 -6.05 -0.77
CA GLY A 18 -14.81 -6.30 -1.92
C GLY A 18 -15.42 -5.03 -2.52
N HIS A 19 -15.48 -3.93 -1.78
CA HIS A 19 -15.91 -2.63 -2.32
C HIS A 19 -14.71 -1.95 -2.98
N LEU A 20 -14.57 -2.17 -4.28
CA LEU A 20 -13.44 -1.67 -5.05
C LEU A 20 -13.46 -0.14 -5.16
N LEU A 21 -12.29 0.45 -5.43
CA LEU A 21 -12.13 1.90 -5.46
C LEU A 21 -13.00 2.59 -6.52
N ASP A 22 -13.26 1.95 -7.67
CA ASP A 22 -14.12 2.52 -8.70
C ASP A 22 -15.60 2.58 -8.30
N GLU A 23 -16.09 1.58 -7.55
CA GLU A 23 -17.42 1.60 -6.95
C GLU A 23 -17.51 2.72 -5.91
N LYS A 24 -16.54 2.79 -4.98
CA LYS A 24 -16.44 3.86 -3.97
C LYS A 24 -16.52 5.26 -4.60
N ILE A 25 -15.78 5.50 -5.69
CA ILE A 25 -15.78 6.78 -6.41
C ILE A 25 -17.16 7.11 -7.00
N ARG A 26 -17.83 6.13 -7.61
CA ARG A 26 -19.17 6.32 -8.18
C ARG A 26 -20.19 6.63 -7.09
N THR A 27 -20.15 5.90 -5.97
CA THR A 27 -21.03 6.15 -4.82
C THR A 27 -20.79 7.54 -4.24
N ALA A 28 -19.54 7.95 -4.03
CA ALA A 28 -19.22 9.29 -3.54
C ALA A 28 -19.79 10.38 -4.46
N ALA A 29 -19.58 10.26 -5.77
CA ALA A 29 -20.11 11.22 -6.73
C ALA A 29 -21.65 11.25 -6.74
N GLN A 30 -22.31 10.08 -6.68
CA GLN A 30 -23.78 9.97 -6.61
C GLN A 30 -24.36 10.65 -5.37
N HIS A 31 -23.62 10.68 -4.26
CA HIS A 31 -24.03 11.31 -3.02
C HIS A 31 -23.57 12.78 -2.87
N GLY A 32 -23.11 13.40 -3.96
CA GLY A 32 -22.82 14.85 -4.01
C GLY A 32 -21.44 15.25 -3.52
N TYR A 33 -20.52 14.30 -3.30
CA TYR A 33 -19.13 14.63 -3.05
C TYR A 33 -18.43 15.09 -4.33
N SER A 34 -17.68 16.18 -4.20
CA SER A 34 -16.92 16.80 -5.29
C SER A 34 -15.43 16.43 -5.28
N GLY A 35 -14.96 15.86 -4.16
CA GLY A 35 -13.59 15.39 -4.00
C GLY A 35 -13.52 14.03 -3.30
N ILE A 36 -12.45 13.30 -3.57
CA ILE A 36 -12.12 12.06 -2.87
C ILE A 36 -10.65 12.06 -2.47
N GLU A 37 -10.38 11.66 -1.22
CA GLU A 37 -9.04 11.36 -0.74
C GLU A 37 -8.81 9.86 -0.91
N ILE A 38 -7.88 9.50 -1.78
CA ILE A 38 -7.62 8.10 -2.12
C ILE A 38 -6.59 7.55 -1.16
N VAL A 39 -6.91 6.44 -0.52
CA VAL A 39 -5.94 5.73 0.30
C VAL A 39 -5.26 4.63 -0.51
N TYR A 40 -3.94 4.48 -0.36
CA TYR A 40 -3.14 3.65 -1.26
C TYR A 40 -3.58 2.18 -1.29
N SER A 41 -4.05 1.60 -0.18
CA SER A 41 -4.48 0.19 -0.17
C SER A 41 -5.70 -0.06 -1.06
N ASP A 42 -6.61 0.92 -1.18
CA ASP A 42 -7.77 0.82 -2.07
C ASP A 42 -7.34 0.81 -3.54
N LEU A 43 -6.36 1.65 -3.90
CA LEU A 43 -5.78 1.68 -5.24
C LEU A 43 -5.03 0.37 -5.55
N GLU A 44 -4.27 -0.15 -4.59
CA GLU A 44 -3.57 -1.41 -4.72
C GLU A 44 -4.54 -2.60 -4.88
N THR A 45 -5.60 -2.62 -4.08
CA THR A 45 -6.66 -3.65 -4.16
C THR A 45 -7.34 -3.63 -5.53
N TYR A 46 -7.66 -2.43 -6.04
CA TYR A 46 -8.17 -2.28 -7.40
C TYR A 46 -7.18 -2.76 -8.46
N SER A 47 -5.88 -2.44 -8.32
CA SER A 47 -4.83 -2.91 -9.22
C SER A 47 -4.76 -4.44 -9.28
N LYS A 48 -4.82 -5.09 -8.11
CA LYS A 48 -4.77 -6.55 -7.95
C LYS A 48 -6.03 -7.21 -8.52
N SER A 49 -7.23 -6.68 -8.22
CA SER A 49 -8.49 -7.24 -8.72
C SER A 49 -8.62 -7.16 -10.24
N GLN A 50 -8.02 -6.14 -10.85
CA GLN A 50 -8.00 -5.95 -12.30
C GLN A 50 -6.81 -6.65 -12.98
N ASN A 51 -5.89 -7.24 -12.22
CA ASN A 51 -4.63 -7.82 -12.72
C ASN A 51 -3.85 -6.86 -13.64
N ILE A 52 -3.68 -5.61 -13.20
CA ILE A 52 -2.94 -4.57 -13.92
C ILE A 52 -1.85 -3.95 -13.05
N PRO A 53 -0.81 -3.32 -13.64
CA PRO A 53 0.17 -2.55 -12.90
C PRO A 53 -0.44 -1.34 -12.17
N ILE A 54 0.15 -0.97 -11.03
CA ILE A 54 -0.36 0.10 -10.16
C ILE A 54 -0.48 1.46 -10.85
N HIS A 55 0.45 1.78 -11.77
CA HIS A 55 0.40 3.04 -12.53
C HIS A 55 -0.76 3.04 -13.53
N THR A 56 -1.05 1.89 -14.16
CA THR A 56 -2.21 1.73 -15.05
C THR A 56 -3.51 1.82 -14.25
N ALA A 57 -3.56 1.24 -13.05
CA ALA A 57 -4.68 1.39 -12.13
C ALA A 57 -4.92 2.87 -11.78
N ALA A 58 -3.87 3.62 -11.42
CA ALA A 58 -3.97 5.04 -11.11
C ALA A 58 -4.53 5.87 -12.28
N GLN A 59 -4.08 5.58 -13.51
CA GLN A 59 -4.61 6.21 -14.72
C GLN A 59 -6.11 5.92 -14.92
N LYS A 60 -6.52 4.66 -14.78
CA LYS A 60 -7.93 4.27 -14.87
C LYS A 60 -8.79 4.95 -13.80
N ILE A 61 -8.31 4.99 -12.56
CA ILE A 61 -9.00 5.65 -11.45
C ILE A 61 -9.16 7.14 -11.70
N ASN A 62 -8.12 7.82 -12.21
CA ASN A 62 -8.23 9.22 -12.62
C ASN A 62 -9.30 9.44 -13.71
N GLN A 63 -9.35 8.56 -14.72
CA GLN A 63 -10.40 8.60 -15.75
C GLN A 63 -11.80 8.41 -15.17
N ILE A 64 -11.95 7.52 -14.18
CA ILE A 64 -13.22 7.28 -13.48
C ILE A 64 -13.63 8.51 -12.66
N CYS A 65 -12.69 9.12 -11.93
CA CYS A 65 -12.90 10.39 -11.23
C CYS A 65 -13.42 11.48 -12.19
N ASN A 66 -12.73 11.69 -13.32
CA ASN A 66 -13.11 12.68 -14.33
C ASN A 66 -14.51 12.39 -14.90
N LYS A 67 -14.81 11.13 -15.22
CA LYS A 67 -16.12 10.72 -15.75
C LYS A 67 -17.27 10.97 -14.76
N ASN A 68 -17.00 10.91 -13.46
CA ASN A 68 -17.99 11.09 -12.41
C ASN A 68 -17.96 12.51 -11.80
N ASN A 69 -17.22 13.46 -12.39
CA ASN A 69 -17.09 14.84 -11.90
C ASN A 69 -16.64 14.95 -10.44
N ILE A 70 -15.79 14.02 -9.99
CA ILE A 70 -15.21 14.01 -8.64
C ILE A 70 -13.69 14.10 -8.75
N THR A 71 -13.07 14.97 -7.97
CA THR A 71 -11.62 15.23 -8.05
C THR A 71 -10.87 14.33 -7.08
N ALA A 72 -9.84 13.62 -7.54
CA ALA A 72 -8.88 12.99 -6.63
C ALA A 72 -8.01 14.09 -5.99
N LEU A 73 -8.21 14.35 -4.70
CA LEU A 73 -7.56 15.45 -3.98
C LEU A 73 -6.17 15.07 -3.45
N SER A 74 -6.04 13.83 -3.00
CA SER A 74 -4.82 13.32 -2.38
C SER A 74 -4.67 11.82 -2.63
N LEU A 75 -3.44 11.36 -2.54
CA LEU A 75 -3.09 9.96 -2.39
C LEU A 75 -2.42 9.82 -1.02
N ALA A 76 -3.07 9.12 -0.09
CA ALA A 76 -2.56 8.86 1.26
C ALA A 76 -1.81 7.52 1.28
N PRO A 77 -0.47 7.51 1.36
CA PRO A 77 0.33 6.28 1.34
C PRO A 77 0.52 5.63 2.72
N PHE A 78 0.17 6.33 3.80
CA PHE A 78 0.50 5.93 5.17
C PHE A 78 -0.75 5.67 6.01
N GLU A 79 -1.45 4.57 5.75
CA GLU A 79 -2.64 4.19 6.52
C GLU A 79 -2.37 3.92 8.00
N ASN A 80 -1.17 3.42 8.33
CA ASN A 80 -0.84 2.91 9.65
C ASN A 80 0.51 3.41 10.18
N PHE A 81 1.00 4.53 9.66
CA PHE A 81 2.24 5.12 10.17
C PHE A 81 1.93 6.02 11.37
N GLU A 82 2.21 5.54 12.57
CA GLU A 82 2.01 6.30 13.82
C GLU A 82 3.24 7.15 14.19
N GLY A 83 4.25 7.20 13.33
CA GLY A 83 5.54 7.84 13.62
C GLY A 83 6.62 6.83 14.02
N ALA A 84 7.86 7.31 14.09
CA ALA A 84 8.98 6.53 14.60
C ALA A 84 9.18 6.83 16.09
N ASN A 85 9.27 5.79 16.92
CA ASN A 85 9.52 5.91 18.36
C ASN A 85 11.02 6.12 18.71
N SER A 86 11.90 6.05 17.71
CA SER A 86 13.32 6.34 17.92
C SER A 86 13.57 7.84 17.90
N PRO A 87 14.32 8.40 18.88
CA PRO A 87 14.82 9.76 18.79
C PRO A 87 15.57 9.94 17.48
N TRP A 88 15.27 11.02 16.77
CA TRP A 88 16.01 11.41 15.57
C TRP A 88 17.48 11.61 15.96
N LYS A 89 18.37 10.67 15.60
CA LYS A 89 19.81 10.89 15.72
C LYS A 89 20.21 11.82 14.59
N ARG A 90 20.53 13.07 14.93
CA ARG A 90 21.27 13.94 14.03
C ARG A 90 22.63 13.27 13.82
N ASP A 91 22.92 12.82 12.61
CA ASP A 91 24.25 12.34 12.28
C ASP A 91 25.23 13.48 12.52
N SER A 92 26.01 13.40 13.60
CA SER A 92 27.00 14.41 13.98
C SER A 92 28.28 14.31 13.13
N ASN A 93 28.21 13.69 11.95
CA ASN A 93 29.38 13.41 11.13
C ASN A 93 29.10 13.61 9.63
N SER A 94 28.64 14.80 9.25
CA SER A 94 28.85 15.32 7.88
C SER A 94 30.16 16.13 7.83
N GLN A 95 31.27 15.55 8.29
CA GLN A 95 32.59 15.98 7.85
C GLN A 95 32.99 15.14 6.64
N SER A 96 33.13 15.83 5.52
CA SER A 96 33.67 15.31 4.27
C SER A 96 35.07 14.71 4.48
N THR A 97 35.18 13.39 4.45
CA THR A 97 36.41 12.69 4.08
C THR A 97 35.94 11.48 3.25
N GLY A 98 36.22 11.43 1.96
CA GLY A 98 37.54 11.11 1.45
C GLY A 98 37.72 9.59 1.42
N SER A 99 37.20 8.95 0.36
CA SER A 99 37.60 7.65 -0.23
C SER A 99 38.31 6.59 0.63
N LYS A 100 37.72 5.38 0.70
CA LYS A 100 38.37 4.09 0.31
C LYS A 100 37.42 2.88 0.52
N SER A 101 37.07 2.21 -0.57
CA SER A 101 36.81 0.74 -0.60
C SER A 101 38.16 0.02 -0.79
N PRO A 102 38.31 -1.33 -0.66
CA PRO A 102 37.33 -2.40 -0.39
C PRO A 102 37.77 -3.46 0.67
N GLY A 103 36.81 -4.30 1.08
CA GLY A 103 37.06 -5.73 1.36
C GLY A 103 37.22 -6.18 2.81
N SER A 104 36.30 -7.05 3.27
CA SER A 104 36.64 -8.34 3.87
C SER A 104 35.39 -9.20 4.07
N SER A 105 35.34 -10.27 3.28
CA SER A 105 34.45 -11.42 3.37
C SER A 105 34.49 -12.07 4.75
N LYS A 106 33.33 -12.36 5.34
CA LYS A 106 33.16 -13.53 6.23
C LYS A 106 31.83 -14.21 5.95
N HIS A 107 31.92 -15.23 5.10
CA HIS A 107 31.04 -16.40 5.10
C HIS A 107 30.82 -16.89 6.54
N ARG A 108 29.55 -17.15 6.90
CA ARG A 108 29.23 -18.04 8.02
C ARG A 108 28.23 -19.08 7.54
N THR A 109 28.76 -20.27 7.27
CA THR A 109 28.04 -21.49 6.91
C THR A 109 27.74 -22.33 8.14
N SER A 110 26.68 -23.14 8.01
CA SER A 110 26.42 -24.41 8.71
C SER A 110 25.90 -24.29 10.15
N LYS A 111 24.95 -25.12 10.64
CA LYS A 111 24.55 -26.49 10.29
C LYS A 111 23.18 -26.79 10.94
N SER A 112 22.30 -27.47 10.19
CA SER A 112 21.30 -28.40 10.76
C SER A 112 22.02 -29.74 11.01
N PRO A 113 21.68 -30.53 12.06
CA PRO A 113 20.72 -31.63 11.84
C PRO A 113 19.96 -32.11 13.11
N ARG A 114 18.83 -32.80 12.95
CA ARG A 114 18.63 -34.18 13.47
C ARG A 114 17.34 -34.82 12.95
N SER A 115 17.51 -35.92 12.24
CA SER A 115 16.50 -36.91 11.89
C SER A 115 16.22 -37.86 13.04
N SER A 116 14.96 -38.24 13.23
CA SER A 116 14.56 -39.53 13.84
C SER A 116 13.36 -40.09 13.08
N GLN A 117 13.53 -41.33 12.60
CA GLN A 117 12.52 -42.24 12.03
C GLN A 117 11.54 -42.67 13.17
N THR A 118 10.36 -43.26 13.03
CA THR A 118 9.81 -44.43 12.28
C THR A 118 8.30 -44.44 12.65
N THR A 119 7.32 -44.85 11.84
CA THR A 119 6.80 -46.24 11.73
C THR A 119 5.62 -46.29 10.76
N ALA A 120 5.54 -47.40 10.01
CA ALA A 120 4.53 -47.73 9.01
C ALA A 120 3.26 -48.38 9.60
N ALA A 121 2.15 -48.34 8.84
CA ALA A 121 1.08 -49.34 8.72
C ALA A 121 0.02 -48.80 7.70
N VAL A 122 -0.21 -49.44 6.53
CA VAL A 122 -1.27 -50.46 6.26
C VAL A 122 -2.66 -49.79 6.22
N THR A 123 -3.60 -49.93 5.27
CA THR A 123 -3.83 -50.73 4.05
C THR A 123 -5.27 -50.42 3.60
N GLN A 124 -5.54 -50.33 2.28
CA GLN A 124 -6.84 -50.54 1.55
C GLN A 124 -8.05 -49.68 1.99
N GLN A 125 -8.97 -49.24 1.12
CA GLN A 125 -9.52 -49.75 -0.14
C GLN A 125 -10.06 -48.56 -0.96
#